data_AF-M1ACP3-F1
#
_entry.id   AF-M1ACP3-F1
#
_cell.length_a   1.000
_cell.length_b   1.000
_cell.length_c   1.000
_cell.angle_alpha   90.00
_cell.angle_beta   90.00
_cell.angle_gamma   90.00
#
_symmetry.space_group_name_H-M   'P 1'
#
loop_
_entity.id
_entity.type
_entity.pdbx_description
1 polymer ?
#
loop_
_entity_poly.entity_id
_entity_poly.type
_entity_poly.pdbx_seq_one_letter_code
_entity_poly.pdbx_strand_id
1 'polypeptide(L)'
;MIVRWWITALQLTELFVSSLVHLVYGFYIFSTAVAGDLSQALSDCFYKNNVEVSLKSEDSKENLTSTKDLPPIVLVHGIFGFGKGRLGGLSYFAGAEKKDDRVLVPDLGSLTSVYDRARELFYYLKGGQVDYGEEHSKACGHSQFGRIYEQGHYPEWDEDHPIHFVGHSAGAQVVRVLQQMLADKS
;
A
#
# COMPACT_ATOMS: atom_id res chain seq x y z
N MET A 1 -2.73 20.32 51.29
CA MET A 1 -1.59 19.96 50.38
C MET A 1 -1.57 18.47 50.06
N ILE A 2 -1.53 17.56 51.05
CA ILE A 2 -1.41 16.09 50.89
C ILE A 2 -2.47 15.44 49.96
N VAL A 3 -3.75 15.82 50.07
CA VAL A 3 -4.82 15.25 49.24
C VAL A 3 -4.62 15.57 47.75
N ARG A 4 -4.10 16.77 47.43
CA ARG A 4 -3.81 17.17 46.04
C ARG A 4 -2.66 16.35 45.44
N TRP A 5 -1.63 16.05 46.24
CA TRP A 5 -0.52 15.18 45.84
C TRP A 5 -0.96 13.74 45.58
N TRP A 6 -1.87 13.22 46.41
CA TRP A 6 -2.45 11.89 46.23
C TRP A 6 -3.29 11.78 44.96
N ILE A 7 -4.12 12.77 44.67
CA ILE A 7 -4.93 12.79 43.44
C ILE A 7 -4.03 12.86 42.20
N THR A 8 -2.99 13.71 42.21
CA THR A 8 -2.04 13.79 41.09
C THR A 8 -1.25 12.49 40.91
N ALA A 9 -0.89 11.81 41.99
CA ALA A 9 -0.20 10.52 41.91
C ALA A 9 -1.11 9.46 41.26
N LEU A 10 -2.38 9.38 41.64
CA LEU A 10 -3.36 8.48 41.03
C LEU A 10 -3.54 8.75 39.53
N GLN A 11 -3.67 10.02 39.14
CA GLN A 11 -3.78 10.42 37.73
C GLN A 11 -2.55 10.05 36.91
N LEU A 12 -1.35 10.23 37.47
CA LEU A 12 -0.10 9.81 36.81
C LEU A 12 0.00 8.29 36.68
N THR A 13 -0.42 7.55 37.72
CA THR A 13 -0.49 6.09 37.66
C THR A 13 -1.50 5.62 36.61
N GLU A 14 -2.67 6.23 36.53
CA GLU A 14 -3.69 5.93 35.52
C GLU A 14 -3.16 6.20 34.11
N LEU A 15 -2.54 7.36 33.88
CA LEU A 15 -1.93 7.70 32.60
C LEU A 15 -0.83 6.70 32.22
N PHE A 16 0.01 6.33 33.17
CA PHE A 16 1.09 5.35 32.96
C PHE A 16 0.53 3.97 32.60
N VAL A 17 -0.43 3.47 33.38
CA VAL A 17 -1.05 2.16 33.13
C VAL A 17 -1.80 2.16 31.80
N SER A 18 -2.58 3.22 31.52
CA SER A 18 -3.30 3.36 30.25
C SER A 18 -2.33 3.39 29.07
N SER A 19 -1.27 4.21 29.14
CA SER A 19 -0.23 4.27 28.11
C SER A 19 0.45 2.91 27.90
N LEU A 20 0.79 2.21 28.99
CA LEU A 20 1.40 0.89 28.93
C LEU A 20 0.47 -0.14 28.28
N VAL A 21 -0.82 -0.15 28.62
CA VAL A 21 -1.81 -1.05 28.01
C VAL A 21 -1.93 -0.78 26.51
N HIS A 22 -2.05 0.48 26.09
CA HIS A 22 -2.14 0.84 24.67
C HIS A 22 -0.86 0.46 23.91
N LEU A 23 0.31 0.66 24.51
CA LEU A 23 1.60 0.30 23.91
C LEU A 23 1.72 -1.22 23.75
N VAL A 24 1.44 -1.99 24.81
CA VAL A 24 1.52 -3.47 24.76
C VAL A 24 0.49 -4.03 23.77
N TYR A 25 -0.74 -3.50 23.77
CA TYR A 25 -1.77 -3.92 22.85
C TYR A 25 -1.41 -3.57 21.40
N GLY A 26 -0.93 -2.35 21.15
CA GLY A 26 -0.44 -1.93 19.84
C GLY A 26 0.72 -2.80 19.35
N PHE A 27 1.66 -3.12 20.23
CA PHE A 27 2.77 -4.02 19.92
C PHE A 27 2.27 -5.44 19.61
N TYR A 28 1.31 -5.97 20.38
CA TYR A 28 0.71 -7.27 20.11
C TYR A 28 0.04 -7.34 18.73
N ILE A 29 -0.80 -6.35 18.38
CA ILE A 29 -1.45 -6.29 17.06
C ILE A 29 -0.41 -6.17 15.95
N PHE A 30 0.60 -5.32 16.12
CA PHE A 30 1.66 -5.15 15.14
C PHE A 30 2.50 -6.43 14.96
N SER A 31 2.94 -7.06 16.06
CA SER A 31 3.73 -8.29 16.02
C SER A 31 2.96 -9.45 15.41
N THR A 32 1.67 -9.61 15.73
CA THR A 32 0.83 -10.66 15.13
C THR A 32 0.64 -10.44 13.64
N ALA A 33 0.42 -9.20 13.20
CA ALA A 33 0.32 -8.87 11.79
C ALA A 33 1.62 -9.14 11.01
N VAL A 34 2.76 -8.69 11.54
CA VAL A 34 4.08 -8.93 10.93
C VAL A 34 4.41 -10.43 10.89
N ALA A 35 4.06 -11.17 11.95
CA ALA A 35 4.23 -12.62 11.98
C ALA A 35 3.38 -13.32 10.90
N GLY A 36 2.16 -12.83 10.65
CA GLY A 36 1.31 -13.30 9.55
C GLY A 36 1.96 -13.11 8.18
N ASP A 37 2.40 -11.89 7.87
CA ASP A 37 3.10 -11.58 6.61
C ASP A 37 4.38 -12.41 6.45
N LEU A 38 5.17 -12.57 7.53
CA LEU A 38 6.40 -13.36 7.51
C LEU A 38 6.10 -14.85 7.29
N SER A 39 5.07 -15.38 7.96
CA SER A 39 4.64 -16.77 7.76
C SER A 39 4.20 -17.01 6.32
N GLN A 40 3.48 -16.08 5.72
CA GLN A 40 3.05 -16.17 4.32
C GLN A 40 4.24 -16.09 3.36
N ALA A 41 5.16 -15.16 3.58
CA ALA A 41 6.37 -15.04 2.76
C ALA A 41 7.25 -16.30 2.84
N LEU A 42 7.35 -16.91 4.04
CA LEU A 42 8.06 -18.18 4.23
C LEU A 42 7.31 -19.33 3.56
N SER A 43 5.99 -19.44 3.72
CA SER A 43 5.22 -20.48 3.04
C SER A 43 5.34 -20.37 1.52
N ASP A 44 5.28 -19.16 0.98
CA ASP A 44 5.47 -18.93 -0.45
C ASP A 44 6.89 -19.33 -0.86
N CYS A 45 7.93 -19.00 -0.09
CA CYS A 45 9.30 -19.43 -0.38
C CYS A 45 9.44 -20.97 -0.38
N PHE A 46 8.91 -21.65 0.64
CA PHE A 46 8.98 -23.11 0.76
C PHE A 46 8.08 -23.84 -0.26
N TYR A 47 6.90 -23.31 -0.57
CA TYR A 47 5.96 -23.89 -1.52
C TYR A 47 6.41 -23.65 -2.97
N LYS A 48 6.93 -22.46 -3.28
CA LYS A 48 7.47 -22.10 -4.60
C LYS A 48 8.74 -22.90 -4.94
N ASN A 49 9.53 -23.30 -3.95
CA ASN A 49 10.63 -24.27 -4.13
C ASN A 49 10.15 -25.70 -4.49
N ASN A 50 8.89 -26.07 -4.18
CA ASN A 50 8.34 -27.38 -4.50
C ASN A 50 7.48 -27.41 -5.79
N VAL A 51 7.13 -26.23 -6.34
CA VAL A 51 6.17 -26.08 -7.47
C VAL A 51 6.85 -25.63 -8.78
N GLU A 52 8.18 -25.43 -8.82
CA GLU A 52 8.90 -25.34 -10.11
C GLU A 52 8.76 -26.63 -10.95
N VAL A 53 8.29 -27.72 -10.33
CA VAL A 53 7.74 -28.89 -11.01
C VAL A 53 6.20 -28.84 -10.87
N SER A 54 5.53 -28.54 -11.98
CA SER A 54 4.09 -28.75 -12.23
C SER A 54 3.13 -27.56 -12.03
N LEU A 55 2.80 -26.98 -13.20
CA LEU A 55 1.53 -26.38 -13.62
C LEU A 55 1.27 -24.88 -13.38
N LYS A 56 1.23 -24.19 -14.53
CA LYS A 56 0.40 -23.01 -14.82
C LYS A 56 -1.09 -23.37 -14.71
N SER A 57 -1.83 -22.52 -14.01
CA SER A 57 -3.28 -22.30 -14.14
C SER A 57 -3.48 -20.85 -13.69
N GLU A 58 -3.65 -19.89 -14.60
CA GLU A 58 -4.97 -19.44 -15.09
C GLU A 58 -6.04 -19.44 -14.00
N ASP A 59 -6.41 -18.25 -13.55
CA ASP A 59 -7.72 -18.03 -12.94
C ASP A 59 -8.46 -16.89 -13.66
N SER A 60 -9.27 -17.35 -14.62
CA SER A 60 -10.68 -17.04 -14.85
C SER A 60 -11.21 -15.63 -14.50
N LYS A 61 -11.46 -14.85 -15.55
CA LYS A 61 -12.55 -13.86 -15.59
C LYS A 61 -13.90 -14.58 -15.55
N GLU A 62 -14.88 -14.10 -14.78
CA GLU A 62 -16.22 -13.71 -15.27
C GLU A 62 -17.25 -13.35 -14.17
N ASN A 63 -18.25 -12.54 -14.60
CA ASN A 63 -19.40 -11.88 -13.93
C ASN A 63 -19.11 -10.42 -13.52
N LEU A 64 -19.82 -9.37 -13.95
CA LEU A 64 -21.18 -9.25 -14.49
C LEU A 64 -21.34 -7.92 -15.28
N THR A 65 -22.09 -7.97 -16.36
CA THR A 65 -22.24 -7.00 -17.46
C THR A 65 -23.13 -5.77 -17.16
N SER A 66 -22.87 -5.00 -16.08
CA SER A 66 -23.60 -3.75 -15.85
C SER A 66 -22.78 -2.58 -15.26
N THR A 67 -21.47 -2.73 -15.09
CA THR A 67 -20.61 -1.79 -14.34
C THR A 67 -19.34 -1.35 -15.07
N LYS A 68 -19.21 -1.69 -16.36
CA LYS A 68 -18.01 -1.42 -17.18
C LYS A 68 -17.77 0.06 -17.53
N ASP A 69 -18.72 0.95 -17.26
CA ASP A 69 -18.63 2.35 -17.72
C ASP A 69 -18.12 3.34 -16.65
N LEU A 70 -17.89 2.90 -15.41
CA LEU A 70 -17.44 3.82 -14.35
C LEU A 70 -15.92 3.67 -14.10
N PRO A 71 -15.18 4.79 -14.03
CA PRO A 71 -13.76 4.81 -13.73
C PRO A 71 -13.42 4.11 -12.40
N PRO A 72 -12.31 3.34 -12.32
CA PRO A 72 -11.86 2.76 -11.07
C PRO A 72 -11.40 3.86 -10.09
N ILE A 73 -11.46 3.53 -8.79
CA ILE A 73 -10.99 4.40 -7.72
C ILE A 73 -9.68 3.83 -7.19
N VAL A 74 -8.61 4.63 -7.17
CA VAL A 74 -7.30 4.24 -6.66
C VAL A 74 -7.03 4.94 -5.35
N LEU A 75 -6.96 4.19 -4.25
CA LEU A 75 -6.68 4.70 -2.91
C LEU A 75 -5.17 4.67 -2.65
N VAL A 76 -4.56 5.85 -2.55
CA VAL A 76 -3.11 6.00 -2.38
C VAL A 76 -2.78 6.34 -0.93
N HIS A 77 -2.10 5.42 -0.24
CA HIS A 77 -1.81 5.55 1.19
C HIS A 77 -0.77 6.63 1.50
N GLY A 78 -0.61 7.01 2.77
CA GLY A 78 0.39 7.97 3.24
C GLY A 78 1.73 7.34 3.59
N ILE A 79 2.53 8.08 4.36
CA ILE A 79 3.70 7.53 5.08
C ILE A 79 3.20 6.45 6.06
N PHE A 80 3.97 5.37 6.22
CA PHE A 80 3.60 4.17 7.00
C PHE A 80 2.31 3.46 6.54
N GLY A 81 1.79 3.81 5.35
CA GLY A 81 0.69 3.08 4.75
C GLY A 81 1.14 1.79 4.08
N PHE A 82 0.16 0.96 3.76
CA PHE A 82 0.37 -0.37 3.16
C PHE A 82 -0.80 -0.72 2.25
N GLY A 83 -0.54 -1.56 1.24
CA GLY A 83 -1.55 -2.01 0.28
C GLY A 83 -2.43 -3.15 0.79
N LYS A 84 -3.38 -3.57 -0.07
CA LYS A 84 -4.30 -4.68 0.23
C LYS A 84 -3.53 -5.98 0.51
N GLY A 85 -3.91 -6.67 1.59
CA GLY A 85 -3.33 -7.97 1.96
C GLY A 85 -2.01 -7.90 2.74
N ARG A 86 -1.52 -6.70 3.09
CA ARG A 86 -0.35 -6.51 3.95
C ARG A 86 -0.75 -6.41 5.43
N LEU A 87 0.22 -6.57 6.32
CA LEU A 87 0.06 -6.43 7.76
C LEU A 87 -1.04 -7.36 8.31
N GLY A 88 -0.98 -8.65 7.96
CA GLY A 88 -1.92 -9.67 8.43
C GLY A 88 -3.36 -9.50 7.91
N GLY A 89 -3.51 -8.85 6.75
CA GLY A 89 -4.82 -8.56 6.17
C GLY A 89 -5.55 -7.38 6.80
N LEU A 90 -4.85 -6.57 7.59
CA LEU A 90 -5.37 -5.28 8.05
C LEU A 90 -5.62 -4.36 6.86
N SER A 91 -6.53 -3.41 7.05
CA SER A 91 -6.86 -2.41 6.04
C SER A 91 -6.41 -1.03 6.49
N TYR A 92 -5.52 -0.41 5.70
CA TYR A 92 -5.12 0.97 5.92
C TYR A 92 -6.30 1.95 5.74
N PHE A 93 -7.24 1.62 4.85
CA PHE A 93 -8.41 2.44 4.53
C PHE A 93 -9.69 1.97 5.25
N ALA A 94 -9.54 1.28 6.39
CA ALA A 94 -10.65 0.80 7.22
C ALA A 94 -11.71 -0.03 6.46
N GLY A 95 -11.28 -0.77 5.43
CA GLY A 95 -12.12 -1.65 4.62
C GLY A 95 -12.83 -0.97 3.46
N ALA A 96 -12.52 0.28 3.13
CA ALA A 96 -13.07 0.97 1.96
C ALA A 96 -12.87 0.18 0.66
N GLU A 97 -11.76 -0.55 0.56
CA GLU A 97 -11.40 -1.40 -0.57
C GLU A 97 -12.19 -2.70 -0.70
N LYS A 98 -13.03 -3.02 0.29
CA LYS A 98 -13.94 -4.18 0.24
C LYS A 98 -15.33 -3.80 -0.23
N LYS A 99 -15.59 -2.51 -0.49
CA LYS A 99 -16.92 -2.02 -0.87
C LYS A 99 -17.25 -2.25 -2.35
N ASP A 100 -16.23 -2.30 -3.21
CA ASP A 100 -16.37 -2.47 -4.65
C ASP A 100 -15.06 -3.01 -5.23
N ASP A 101 -15.13 -3.97 -6.16
CA ASP A 101 -13.96 -4.59 -6.78
C ASP A 101 -13.15 -3.62 -7.66
N ARG A 102 -13.72 -2.47 -8.01
CA ARG A 102 -13.06 -1.40 -8.78
C ARG A 102 -12.22 -0.46 -7.90
N VAL A 103 -12.19 -0.69 -6.59
CA VAL A 103 -11.35 0.06 -5.66
C VAL A 103 -9.99 -0.61 -5.57
N LEU A 104 -8.99 0.02 -6.18
CA LEU A 104 -7.60 -0.43 -6.18
C LEU A 104 -6.84 0.19 -5.00
N VAL A 105 -6.02 -0.61 -4.32
CA VAL A 105 -5.17 -0.16 -3.21
C VAL A 105 -3.73 -0.60 -3.46
N PRO A 106 -2.94 0.19 -4.22
CA PRO A 106 -1.55 -0.11 -4.49
C PRO A 106 -0.73 -0.20 -3.19
N ASP A 107 0.14 -1.20 -3.12
CA ASP A 107 1.20 -1.31 -2.10
C ASP A 107 2.45 -0.57 -2.59
N LEU A 108 2.54 0.72 -2.26
CA LEU A 108 3.69 1.56 -2.58
C LEU A 108 4.68 1.54 -1.41
N GLY A 109 5.95 1.88 -1.66
CA GLY A 109 6.91 2.02 -0.57
C GLY A 109 6.42 3.01 0.51
N SER A 110 6.30 2.53 1.76
CA SER A 110 5.72 3.31 2.86
C SER A 110 6.61 4.45 3.35
N LEU A 111 7.90 4.37 3.04
CA LEU A 111 8.95 5.32 3.40
C LEU A 111 9.79 5.78 2.21
N THR A 112 9.39 5.43 0.98
CA THR A 112 10.09 5.86 -0.23
C THR A 112 9.71 7.29 -0.61
N SER A 113 10.51 7.90 -1.49
CA SER A 113 10.30 9.28 -1.92
C SER A 113 8.96 9.44 -2.66
N VAL A 114 8.38 10.64 -2.64
CA VAL A 114 7.13 10.92 -3.39
C VAL A 114 7.31 10.66 -4.89
N TYR A 115 8.52 10.94 -5.42
CA TYR A 115 8.90 10.69 -6.80
C TYR A 115 8.85 9.19 -7.13
N ASP A 116 9.54 8.36 -6.34
CA ASP A 116 9.58 6.91 -6.54
C ASP A 116 8.20 6.29 -6.46
N ARG A 117 7.41 6.72 -5.47
CA ARG A 117 6.03 6.25 -5.29
C ARG A 117 5.13 6.62 -6.46
N ALA A 118 5.36 7.76 -7.11
CA ALA A 118 4.62 8.14 -8.32
C ALA A 118 4.99 7.23 -9.50
N ARG A 119 6.28 6.88 -9.65
CA ARG A 119 6.73 5.90 -10.66
C ARG A 119 6.15 4.52 -10.38
N GLU A 120 6.24 4.03 -9.14
CA GLU A 120 5.63 2.76 -8.71
C GLU A 120 4.13 2.73 -9.00
N LEU A 121 3.40 3.81 -8.69
CA LEU A 121 1.97 3.92 -8.94
C LEU A 121 1.64 3.84 -10.43
N PHE A 122 2.43 4.49 -11.30
CA PHE A 122 2.25 4.40 -12.74
C PHE A 122 2.36 2.95 -13.24
N TYR A 123 3.45 2.26 -12.88
CA TYR A 123 3.69 0.88 -13.33
C TYR A 123 2.77 -0.13 -12.65
N TYR A 124 2.30 0.12 -11.43
CA TYR A 124 1.24 -0.67 -10.81
C TYR A 124 -0.05 -0.66 -11.66
N LEU A 125 -0.41 0.49 -12.23
CA LEU A 125 -1.60 0.63 -13.06
C LEU A 125 -1.37 0.09 -14.48
N LYS A 126 -0.30 0.52 -15.15
CA LYS A 126 -0.03 0.20 -16.55
C LYS A 126 0.63 -1.15 -16.78
N GLY A 127 1.33 -1.68 -15.79
CA GLY A 127 2.22 -2.83 -15.95
C GLY A 127 3.60 -2.43 -16.46
N GLY A 128 4.54 -3.38 -16.41
CA GLY A 128 5.93 -3.22 -16.79
C GLY A 128 6.89 -3.14 -15.59
N GLN A 129 8.16 -2.89 -15.89
CA GLN A 129 9.21 -2.73 -14.88
C GLN A 129 9.28 -1.28 -14.41
N VAL A 130 9.24 -1.08 -13.09
CA VAL A 130 9.44 0.25 -12.50
C VAL A 130 10.81 0.77 -12.90
N ASP A 131 10.83 1.91 -13.60
CA ASP A 131 12.04 2.65 -13.92
C ASP A 131 12.00 3.97 -13.15
N TYR A 132 12.88 4.17 -12.18
CA TYR A 132 13.00 5.42 -11.42
C TYR A 132 13.77 6.51 -12.17
N GLY A 133 14.30 6.21 -13.36
CA GLY A 133 15.10 7.13 -14.17
C GLY A 133 16.57 7.14 -13.75
N GLU A 134 17.46 7.07 -14.74
CA GLU A 134 18.91 6.96 -14.52
C GLU A 134 19.47 8.14 -13.71
N GLU A 135 19.12 9.37 -14.06
CA GLU A 135 19.62 10.58 -13.41
C GLU A 135 19.16 10.65 -11.94
N HIS A 136 17.87 10.44 -11.69
CA HIS A 136 17.31 10.44 -10.33
C HIS A 136 18.00 9.37 -9.45
N SER A 137 18.14 8.17 -9.99
CA SER A 137 18.70 7.03 -9.28
C SER A 137 20.18 7.24 -8.94
N LYS A 138 20.95 7.85 -9.85
CA LYS A 138 22.34 8.27 -9.59
C LYS A 138 22.42 9.37 -8.53
N ALA A 139 21.54 10.38 -8.59
CA ALA A 139 21.52 11.49 -7.64
C ALA A 139 21.10 11.07 -6.22
N CYS A 140 20.14 10.15 -6.11
CA CYS A 140 19.59 9.67 -4.84
C CYS A 140 20.28 8.40 -4.32
N GLY A 141 21.15 7.78 -5.13
CA GLY A 141 21.98 6.64 -4.70
C GLY A 141 21.22 5.32 -4.56
N HIS A 142 20.25 5.03 -5.44
CA HIS A 142 19.52 3.76 -5.47
C HIS A 142 19.48 3.13 -6.87
N SER A 143 18.96 1.91 -6.96
CA SER A 143 18.77 1.20 -8.24
C SER A 143 17.82 1.97 -9.14
N GLN A 144 18.13 2.03 -10.44
CA GLN A 144 17.23 2.58 -11.45
C GLN A 144 15.97 1.74 -11.64
N PHE A 145 16.09 0.42 -11.56
CA PHE A 145 14.97 -0.47 -11.78
C PHE A 145 14.44 -1.04 -10.48
N GLY A 146 13.11 -1.06 -10.36
CA GLY A 146 12.35 -1.59 -9.22
C GLY A 146 11.59 -2.87 -9.56
N ARG A 147 10.42 -3.04 -8.94
CA ARG A 147 9.54 -4.21 -9.11
C ARG A 147 9.07 -4.34 -10.56
N ILE A 148 8.80 -5.58 -10.98
CA ILE A 148 8.18 -5.90 -12.27
C ILE A 148 6.70 -6.21 -12.01
N TYR A 149 5.82 -5.49 -12.69
CA TYR A 149 4.39 -5.75 -12.73
C TYR A 149 4.07 -6.42 -14.08
N GLU A 150 4.06 -7.75 -14.12
CA GLU A 150 3.79 -8.53 -15.36
C GLU A 150 2.47 -8.11 -16.02
N GLN A 151 1.46 -7.80 -15.20
CA GLN A 151 0.19 -7.25 -15.63
C GLN A 151 -0.15 -6.03 -14.78
N GLY A 152 -0.50 -4.92 -15.44
CA GLY A 152 -1.04 -3.74 -14.77
C GLY A 152 -2.44 -3.98 -14.23
N HIS A 153 -2.80 -3.30 -13.14
CA HIS A 153 -4.14 -3.41 -12.56
C HIS A 153 -5.22 -2.64 -13.34
N TYR A 154 -4.82 -1.71 -14.23
CA TYR A 154 -5.71 -1.04 -15.16
C TYR A 154 -4.96 -0.61 -16.45
N PRO A 155 -4.54 -1.57 -17.30
CA PRO A 155 -3.69 -1.31 -18.47
C PRO A 155 -4.34 -0.40 -19.52
N GLU A 156 -5.67 -0.40 -19.61
CA GLU A 156 -6.47 0.40 -20.53
C GLU A 156 -6.49 1.90 -20.20
N TRP A 157 -5.89 2.35 -19.10
CA TRP A 157 -5.90 3.75 -18.68
C TRP A 157 -5.44 4.76 -19.76
N ASP A 158 -6.34 5.58 -20.26
CA ASP A 158 -6.02 6.65 -21.20
C ASP A 158 -7.00 7.83 -21.00
N GLU A 159 -7.08 8.74 -21.98
CA GLU A 159 -7.98 9.90 -21.94
C GLU A 159 -9.46 9.49 -21.93
N ASP A 160 -9.81 8.40 -22.61
CA ASP A 160 -11.17 7.86 -22.71
C ASP A 160 -11.51 6.92 -21.52
N HIS A 161 -10.49 6.38 -20.87
CA HIS A 161 -10.59 5.46 -19.72
C HIS A 161 -9.93 6.07 -18.47
N PRO A 162 -10.51 7.11 -17.84
CA PRO A 162 -9.87 7.82 -16.74
C PRO A 162 -9.86 7.02 -15.43
N ILE A 163 -9.15 7.55 -14.44
CA ILE A 163 -9.05 7.00 -13.08
C ILE A 163 -9.38 8.09 -12.05
N HIS A 164 -10.06 7.73 -10.97
CA HIS A 164 -10.24 8.60 -9.82
C HIS A 164 -9.23 8.27 -8.72
N PHE A 165 -8.32 9.20 -8.42
CA PHE A 165 -7.36 9.05 -7.33
C PHE A 165 -7.89 9.65 -6.02
N VAL A 166 -7.72 8.91 -4.92
CA VAL A 166 -7.96 9.40 -3.56
C VAL A 166 -6.69 9.20 -2.75
N GLY A 167 -5.96 10.29 -2.50
CA GLY A 167 -4.73 10.26 -1.72
C GLY A 167 -4.96 10.62 -0.25
N HIS A 168 -4.52 9.76 0.68
CA HIS A 168 -4.48 10.09 2.10
C HIS A 168 -3.08 10.56 2.51
N SER A 169 -2.98 11.69 3.24
CA SER A 169 -1.71 12.25 3.71
C SER A 169 -0.70 12.43 2.55
N ALA A 170 0.52 11.91 2.67
CA ALA A 170 1.54 11.95 1.61
C ALA A 170 1.09 11.31 0.29
N GLY A 171 0.08 10.41 0.31
CA GLY A 171 -0.50 9.83 -0.90
C GLY A 171 -1.11 10.89 -1.84
N ALA A 172 -1.63 12.00 -1.30
CA ALA A 172 -2.10 13.10 -2.14
C ALA A 172 -0.96 13.78 -2.90
N GLN A 173 0.23 13.87 -2.30
CA GLN A 173 1.42 14.41 -2.99
C GLN A 173 1.90 13.46 -4.09
N VAL A 174 1.85 12.15 -3.85
CA VAL A 174 2.18 11.14 -4.87
C VAL A 174 1.30 11.30 -6.10
N VAL A 175 -0.01 11.43 -5.91
CA VAL A 175 -0.98 11.63 -7.01
C VAL A 175 -0.69 12.92 -7.78
N ARG A 176 -0.39 14.02 -7.08
CA ARG A 176 -0.07 15.30 -7.72
C ARG A 176 1.21 15.23 -8.56
N VAL A 177 2.26 14.59 -8.03
CA VAL A 177 3.52 14.39 -8.75
C VAL A 177 3.32 13.48 -9.95
N LEU A 178 2.55 12.40 -9.82
CA LEU A 178 2.19 11.54 -10.95
C LEU A 178 1.49 12.35 -12.06
N GLN A 179 0.49 13.16 -11.70
CA GLN A 179 -0.22 14.01 -12.66
C GLN A 179 0.74 14.98 -13.37
N GLN A 180 1.67 15.60 -12.63
CA GLN A 180 2.68 16.48 -13.21
C GLN A 180 3.60 15.72 -14.19
N MET A 181 4.09 14.54 -13.81
CA MET A 181 4.94 13.73 -14.68
C MET A 181 4.25 13.32 -16.00
N LEU A 182 2.93 13.14 -15.97
CA LEU A 182 2.15 12.81 -17.16
C LEU A 182 1.94 14.04 -18.04
N ALA A 183 1.69 15.20 -17.45
CA ALA A 183 1.54 16.46 -18.17
C ALA A 183 2.86 16.94 -18.80
N ASP A 184 3.98 16.79 -18.11
CA ASP A 184 5.30 17.23 -18.63
C ASP A 184 5.81 16.36 -19.79
N LYS A 185 5.15 15.21 -20.05
CA LYS A 185 5.47 14.29 -21.16
C LYS A 185 4.58 14.49 -22.40
N SER A 186 3.67 15.48 -22.40
CA SER A 186 2.89 15.88 -23.59
C SER A 186 3.61 16.94 -24.42
#